data_AF-A0A6J6H6S6-F1
#
_entry.id   AF-A0A6J6H6S6-F1
#
_cell.length_a   1.000
_cell.length_b   1.000
_cell.length_c   1.000
_cell.angle_alpha   90.00
_cell.angle_beta   90.00
_cell.angle_gamma   90.00
#
_symmetry.space_group_name_H-M   'P 1'
#
loop_
_entity.id
_entity.type
_entity.pdbx_description
1 polymer ?
#
loop_
_entity_poly.entity_id
_entity_poly.type
_entity_poly.pdbx_seq_one_letter_code
_entity_poly.pdbx_strand_id
1 'polypeptide(L)' 'MLIRIGLIVAGVVASLFGGLVALARSRRPEPTWEPGLEFNPDFDLTPEEILSDIRGEAPGI' A
#
# COMPACT_ATOMS: atom_id res chain seq x y z
N MET A 1 -23.35 0.01 40.88
CA MET A 1 -21.97 0.53 40.91
C MET A 1 -21.07 -0.14 39.86
N LEU A 2 -21.04 -1.47 39.81
CA LEU A 2 -20.27 -2.27 38.82
C LEU A 2 -20.49 -1.88 37.35
N ILE A 3 -21.73 -1.62 36.93
CA ILE A 3 -22.05 -1.24 35.53
C ILE A 3 -21.35 0.06 35.11
N ARG A 4 -21.27 1.05 36.01
CA ARG A 4 -20.61 2.34 35.73
C ARG A 4 -19.11 2.17 35.59
N ILE A 5 -18.51 1.31 36.40
CA ILE A 5 -17.07 0.97 36.31
C ILE A 5 -16.78 0.29 34.98
N GLY A 6 -17.63 -0.66 34.56
CA GLY A 6 -17.49 -1.33 33.26
C GLY A 6 -17.54 -0.36 32.08
N LEU A 7 -18.45 0.61 32.11
CA LEU A 7 -18.56 1.64 31.06
C LEU A 7 -17.32 2.56 31.02
N ILE A 8 -16.78 2.93 32.17
CA ILE A 8 -15.56 3.75 32.25
C ILE A 8 -14.36 2.97 31.70
N VAL A 9 -14.19 1.71 32.11
CA VAL A 9 -13.10 0.85 31.62
C VAL A 9 -13.21 0.66 30.12
N ALA A 10 -14.41 0.38 29.59
CA ALA A 10 -14.64 0.23 28.17
C ALA A 10 -14.29 1.52 27.39
N GLY A 11 -14.67 2.69 27.90
CA GLY A 11 -14.35 3.97 27.28
C GLY A 11 -12.84 4.27 27.27
N VAL A 12 -12.14 3.95 28.36
CA VAL A 12 -10.68 4.11 28.44
C VAL A 12 -9.97 3.18 27.46
N VAL A 13 -10.38 1.90 27.41
CA VAL A 13 -9.83 0.92 26.47
C VAL A 13 -10.05 1.39 25.03
N ALA A 14 -11.28 1.77 24.66
CA ALA A 14 -11.58 2.27 23.32
C ALA A 14 -10.72 3.49 22.93
N SER A 15 -10.48 4.41 23.87
CA SER A 15 -9.66 5.60 23.64
C SER A 15 -8.19 5.25 23.40
N LEU A 16 -7.63 4.31 24.17
CA LEU A 16 -6.26 3.83 23.98
C LEU A 16 -6.08 3.15 22.61
N PHE A 17 -7.02 2.29 22.23
CA PHE A 17 -7.00 1.64 20.91
C PHE A 17 -7.13 2.66 19.77
N GLY A 18 -8.03 3.65 19.90
CA GLY A 18 -8.17 4.73 18.93
C GLY A 18 -6.88 5.54 18.74
N GLY A 19 -6.21 5.90 19.84
CA GLY A 19 -4.93 6.60 19.81
C GLY A 19 -3.81 5.79 19.14
N LEU A 20 -3.74 4.49 19.44
CA LEU A 20 -2.78 3.56 18.81
C LEU A 20 -2.99 3.46 17.29
N VAL A 21 -4.22 3.34 16.84
CA VAL A 21 -4.55 3.29 15.40
C VAL A 21 -4.21 4.59 14.69
N ALA A 22 -4.52 5.73 15.31
CA ALA A 22 -4.17 7.04 14.76
C ALA A 22 -2.65 7.21 14.61
N LEU A 23 -1.88 6.81 15.64
CA LEU A 23 -0.42 6.86 15.62
C LEU A 23 0.19 5.89 14.59
N ALA A 24 -0.36 4.68 14.47
CA ALA A 24 0.09 3.73 13.46
C ALA A 24 -0.18 4.25 12.04
N ARG A 25 -1.31 4.93 11.83
CA ARG A 25 -1.64 5.53 10.53
C ARG A 25 -0.74 6.72 10.19
N SER A 26 -0.37 7.54 11.18
CA SER A 26 0.52 8.69 10.97
C SER A 26 1.97 8.29 10.71
N ARG A 27 2.37 7.07 11.07
CA ARG A 27 3.71 6.52 10.85
C ARG A 27 3.81 5.59 9.66
N ARG A 28 2.80 5.54 8.78
CA ARG A 28 2.90 4.75 7.56
C ARG A 28 4.04 5.33 6.72
N PRO A 29 5.08 4.54 6.39
CA PRO A 29 6.09 4.99 5.46
C PRO A 29 5.43 5.31 4.12
N GLU A 30 5.96 6.30 3.42
CA GLU A 30 5.53 6.56 2.05
C GLU A 30 5.77 5.28 1.21
N PRO A 31 4.86 4.96 0.28
CA PRO A 31 5.09 3.88 -0.67
C PRO A 31 6.42 4.13 -1.38
N THR A 32 7.33 3.14 -1.33
CA THR A 32 8.62 3.22 -2.02
C THR A 32 8.53 2.83 -3.49
N TRP A 33 7.35 2.39 -3.95
CA TRP A 33 7.07 2.08 -5.35
C TRP A 33 6.40 3.27 -6.02
N GLU A 34 6.73 3.51 -7.29
CA GLU A 34 6.03 4.51 -8.08
C GLU A 34 4.62 4.01 -8.42
N PRO A 35 3.58 4.83 -8.21
CA PRO A 35 2.24 4.52 -8.68
C PRO A 35 2.26 4.27 -10.20
N GLY A 36 1.71 3.15 -10.66
CA GLY A 36 1.66 2.80 -12.09
C GLY A 36 2.72 1.81 -12.58
N LEU A 37 3.70 1.42 -11.74
CA LEU A 37 4.59 0.28 -12.01
C LEU A 37 4.00 -1.05 -11.50
N GLU A 38 2.68 -1.16 -11.52
CA GLU A 38 1.99 -2.38 -11.11
C GLU A 38 2.28 -3.48 -12.13
N PHE A 39 2.40 -4.72 -11.64
CA PHE A 39 2.56 -5.88 -12.53
C PHE A 39 1.40 -5.91 -13.53
N ASN A 40 1.71 -5.75 -14.81
CA ASN A 40 0.75 -5.83 -15.88
C ASN A 40 0.69 -7.29 -16.36
N PRO A 41 -0.36 -8.07 -16.03
CA PRO A 41 -0.48 -9.46 -16.44
C PRO A 41 -0.64 -9.62 -17.96
N ASP A 42 -1.01 -8.54 -18.65
CA ASP A 42 -1.18 -8.50 -20.10
C ASP A 42 0.12 -8.08 -20.82
N PHE A 43 1.22 -7.91 -20.08
CA PHE A 43 2.53 -7.60 -20.66
C PHE A 43 3.16 -8.87 -21.26
N ASP A 44 2.79 -9.16 -22.50
CA ASP A 44 3.35 -10.24 -23.31
C ASP A 44 4.18 -9.63 -24.45
N LEU A 45 5.49 -9.48 -24.21
CA LEU A 45 6.42 -9.08 -25.27
C LEU A 45 6.82 -10.31 -26.08
N THR A 46 6.69 -10.21 -27.39
CA THR A 46 7.26 -11.21 -28.29
C THR A 46 8.79 -11.23 -28.17
N PRO A 47 9.46 -12.38 -28.42
CA PRO A 47 10.92 -12.46 -28.44
C PRO A 47 11.57 -11.41 -29.34
N GLU A 48 10.93 -11.09 -30.46
CA GLU A 48 11.37 -10.08 -31.42
C GLU A 48 11.35 -8.66 -30.83
N GLU A 49 10.29 -8.29 -30.10
CA GLU A 49 10.18 -6.99 -29.44
C GLU A 49 11.23 -6.83 -28.34
N ILE A 50 11.47 -7.89 -27.55
CA ILE A 50 12.54 -7.90 -26.53
C ILE A 50 13.91 -7.68 -27.20
N LEU A 51 14.18 -8.37 -28.30
CA LEU A 51 15.45 -8.24 -29.03
C LEU A 51 15.60 -6.85 -29.65
N SER A 52 14.52 -6.25 -30.15
CA SER A 52 14.55 -4.89 -30.70
C SER A 52 14.88 -3.83 -29.63
N ASP A 53 14.29 -3.96 -28.44
CA ASP A 53 14.54 -3.07 -27.30
C ASP A 53 15.99 -3.18 -26.81
N ILE A 54 16.51 -4.41 -26.67
CA ILE A 54 17.92 -4.66 -26.31
C ILE A 54 18.89 -4.09 -27.35
N ARG A 55 18.53 -4.14 -28.65
CA ARG A 55 19.34 -3.56 -29.73
C ARG A 55 19.23 -2.03 -29.81
N GLY A 56 18.30 -1.40 -29.10
CA GLY A 56 18.03 0.03 -29.18
C GLY A 56 17.35 0.44 -30.50
N GLU A 57 16.65 -0.49 -31.14
CA GLU A 57 15.87 -0.23 -32.35
C GLU A 57 14.58 0.48 -31.93
N ALA A 58 14.47 1.79 -32.23
CA ALA A 58 13.24 2.53 -31.96
C ALA A 58 12.06 1.89 -32.73
N PRO A 59 10.83 1.87 -32.15
CA PRO A 59 9.68 1.34 -32.84
C PRO A 59 9.50 2.07 -34.17
N GLY A 60 9.54 1.30 -35.27
CA GLY A 60 9.41 1.83 -36.61
C GLY A 60 8.07 2.51 -36.79
N ILE A 61 8.11 3.80 -37.12
CA ILE A 61 6.94 4.59 -37.57
C ILE A 61 6.61 4.24 -39.02
#